data_AF-A0A9J6B0N4-F1
#
_entry.id   AF-A0A9J6B0N4-F1
#
_cell.length_a   1.000
_cell.length_b   1.000
_cell.length_c   1.000
_cell.angle_alpha   90.00
_cell.angle_beta   90.00
_cell.angle_gamma   90.00
#
_symmetry.space_group_name_H-M   'P 1'
#
loop_
_entity.id
_entity.type
_entity.pdbx_description
1 polymer ?
#
loop_
_entity_poly.entity_id
_entity_poly.type
_entity_poly.pdbx_seq_one_letter_code
_entity_poly.pdbx_strand_id
1 'polypeptide(L)'
;MKAICIHSECKWKITACKRQRDTAFQIRKYIPTHNCKEWHYDNRKITSSFIARKYLTEIKSNRAWSLVDFRDRVNVDLRAHVTLSQAKRAKMLVNALIDGDSKDQYKMMWDYCIEIDRTNPGSTIHMKFTKNDIPNKPYRFRRIYICFAACKLAFKIQMLSIGSMTKNLANGKGLISLQMPSVIFY
;
A
#
# COMPACT_ATOMS: atom_id res chain seq x y z
N MET A 1 34.50 12.58 0.13
CA MET A 1 33.82 11.62 -0.76
C MET A 1 34.04 12.06 -2.21
N LYS A 2 34.38 11.13 -3.11
CA LYS A 2 34.57 11.42 -4.53
C LYS A 2 33.77 10.41 -5.34
N ALA A 3 33.13 10.87 -6.42
CA ALA A 3 32.59 10.02 -7.46
C ALA A 3 33.24 10.44 -8.79
N ILE A 4 33.72 9.44 -9.52
CA ILE A 4 34.41 9.59 -10.81
C ILE A 4 33.70 8.69 -11.81
N CYS A 5 33.71 9.09 -13.08
CA CYS A 5 33.27 8.19 -14.14
C CYS A 5 34.23 6.99 -14.22
N ILE A 6 33.71 5.83 -14.62
CA ILE A 6 34.51 4.60 -14.80
C ILE A 6 35.37 4.67 -16.07
N HIS A 7 34.93 5.42 -17.08
CA HIS A 7 35.62 5.57 -18.36
C HIS A 7 36.84 6.47 -18.20
N SER A 8 38.02 5.97 -18.57
CA SER A 8 39.31 6.65 -18.42
C SER A 8 39.38 7.98 -19.18
N GLU A 9 38.71 8.09 -20.32
CA GLU A 9 38.67 9.31 -21.14
C GLU A 9 37.67 10.36 -20.64
N CYS A 10 36.79 9.99 -19.70
CA CYS A 10 35.76 10.88 -19.20
C CYS A 10 36.27 11.76 -18.06
N LYS A 11 36.14 13.07 -18.24
CA LYS A 11 36.56 14.07 -17.23
C LYS A 11 35.54 14.27 -16.10
N TRP A 12 34.37 13.64 -16.18
CA TRP A 12 33.31 13.79 -15.20
C TRP A 12 33.77 13.36 -13.81
N LYS A 13 33.64 14.27 -12.85
CA LYS A 13 33.93 14.00 -11.44
C LYS A 13 33.20 14.96 -10.52
N ILE A 14 32.79 14.45 -9.37
CA ILE A 14 32.26 15.24 -8.26
C ILE A 14 33.00 14.86 -6.98
N THR A 15 33.40 15.88 -6.22
CA THR A 15 34.05 15.71 -4.92
C THR A 15 33.30 16.53 -3.90
N ALA A 16 32.85 15.86 -2.84
CA ALA A 16 32.17 16.47 -1.72
C ALA A 16 32.93 16.18 -0.42
N CYS A 17 33.01 17.16 0.47
CA CYS A 17 33.61 17.02 1.79
C CYS A 17 32.55 17.33 2.85
N LYS A 18 32.54 16.54 3.92
CA LYS A 18 31.75 16.88 5.10
C LYS A 18 32.40 18.07 5.80
N ARG A 19 31.62 19.07 6.19
CA ARG A 19 32.11 20.20 6.99
C ARG A 19 32.39 19.72 8.42
N GLN A 20 33.42 20.27 9.06
CA GLN A 20 33.92 19.76 10.34
C GLN A 20 32.96 20.00 11.52
N ARG A 21 32.10 21.03 11.42
CA ARG A 21 31.14 21.44 12.46
C ARG A 21 29.68 21.27 12.08
N ASP A 22 29.41 20.67 10.92
CA ASP A 22 28.07 20.59 10.35
C ASP A 22 27.81 19.18 9.80
N THR A 23 26.54 18.76 9.78
CA THR A 23 26.13 17.49 9.16
C THR A 23 26.07 17.58 7.65
N ALA A 24 26.11 18.80 7.09
CA ALA A 24 26.06 19.05 5.65
C ALA A 24 27.33 18.63 4.89
N PHE A 25 27.12 18.20 3.65
CA PHE A 25 28.17 17.97 2.65
C PHE A 25 28.32 19.20 1.76
N GLN A 26 29.56 19.66 1.57
CA GLN A 26 29.86 20.70 0.61
C GLN A 26 30.53 20.10 -0.63
N ILE A 27 30.01 20.43 -1.81
CA ILE A 27 30.65 20.12 -3.10
C ILE A 27 31.87 21.03 -3.26
N ARG A 28 33.08 20.45 -3.34
CA ARG A 28 34.33 21.18 -3.57
C ARG A 28 34.66 21.32 -5.04
N LYS A 29 34.35 20.29 -5.83
CA LYS A 29 34.68 20.25 -7.26
C LYS A 29 33.60 19.47 -7.97
N TYR A 30 33.06 20.07 -9.03
CA TYR A 30 32.07 19.45 -9.88
C TYR A 30 32.45 19.73 -11.34
N ILE A 31 32.65 18.67 -12.11
CA ILE A 31 32.84 18.73 -13.56
C ILE A 31 31.62 18.03 -14.18
N PRO A 32 30.66 18.79 -14.76
CA PRO A 32 29.39 18.24 -15.22
C PRO A 32 29.50 17.47 -16.53
N THR A 33 30.54 17.73 -17.33
CA THR A 33 30.64 17.21 -18.70
C THR A 33 30.87 15.70 -18.71
N HIS A 34 29.94 14.96 -19.31
CA HIS A 34 29.99 13.51 -19.47
C HIS A 34 29.89 13.16 -20.95
N ASN A 35 30.96 12.61 -21.52
CA ASN A 35 31.05 12.30 -22.96
C ASN A 35 30.99 10.80 -23.27
N CYS A 36 30.73 9.96 -22.27
CA CYS A 36 30.72 8.51 -22.47
C CYS A 36 29.51 8.09 -23.31
N LYS A 37 29.77 7.29 -24.34
CA LYS A 37 28.74 6.72 -25.21
C LYS A 37 28.14 5.44 -24.63
N GLU A 38 28.85 4.79 -23.71
CA GLU A 38 28.50 3.46 -23.20
C GLU A 38 27.94 3.57 -21.77
N TRP A 39 26.63 3.30 -21.65
CA TRP A 39 25.85 3.41 -20.41
C TRP A 39 25.64 2.06 -19.71
N HIS A 40 26.03 0.95 -20.35
CA HIS A 40 25.90 -0.40 -19.82
C HIS A 40 27.07 -0.76 -18.89
N TYR A 41 27.14 -0.10 -17.73
CA TYR A 41 28.12 -0.44 -16.70
C TYR A 41 27.46 -1.04 -15.45
N ASP A 42 28.16 -1.97 -14.81
CA ASP A 42 27.74 -2.60 -13.56
C ASP A 42 28.00 -1.68 -12.37
N ASN A 43 26.93 -1.10 -11.84
CA ASN A 43 27.02 -0.24 -10.65
C ASN A 43 26.76 -1.05 -9.37
N ARG A 44 27.82 -1.35 -8.60
CA ARG A 44 27.72 -2.05 -7.30
C ARG A 44 26.82 -1.35 -6.27
N LYS A 45 26.53 -0.06 -6.44
CA LYS A 45 25.62 0.68 -5.54
C LYS A 45 24.14 0.45 -5.88
N ILE A 46 23.83 -0.01 -7.10
CA ILE A 46 22.48 -0.39 -7.50
C ILE A 46 22.20 -1.81 -6.98
N THR A 47 21.73 -1.85 -5.75
CA THR A 47 21.31 -3.10 -5.10
C THR A 47 19.85 -3.41 -5.37
N SER A 48 19.46 -4.68 -5.27
CA SER A 48 18.06 -5.09 -5.38
C SER A 48 17.16 -4.34 -4.38
N SER A 49 17.67 -4.02 -3.19
CA SER A 49 16.95 -3.24 -2.17
C SER A 49 16.77 -1.78 -2.56
N PHE A 50 17.76 -1.17 -3.24
CA PHE A 50 17.62 0.17 -3.79
C PHE A 50 16.53 0.21 -4.87
N ILE A 51 16.57 -0.75 -5.80
CA ILE A 51 15.56 -0.88 -6.86
C ILE A 51 14.17 -1.09 -6.23
N ALA A 52 14.05 -2.01 -5.27
CA ALA A 52 12.79 -2.29 -4.58
C ALA A 52 12.16 -1.03 -3.96
N ARG A 53 12.97 -0.21 -3.26
CA ARG A 53 12.48 1.03 -2.65
C ARG A 53 12.09 2.08 -3.70
N LYS A 54 12.91 2.26 -4.74
CA LYS A 54 12.65 3.28 -5.78
C LYS A 54 11.39 2.97 -6.59
N TYR A 55 11.18 1.70 -6.94
CA TYR A 55 10.06 1.25 -7.80
C TYR A 55 8.89 0.64 -7.01
N LEU A 56 8.84 0.83 -5.69
CA LEU A 56 7.79 0.27 -4.82
C LEU A 56 6.39 0.66 -5.30
N THR A 57 6.16 1.95 -5.55
CA THR A 57 4.85 2.49 -5.94
C THR A 57 4.42 2.00 -7.31
N GLU A 58 5.34 1.92 -8.26
CA GLU A 58 5.07 1.47 -9.63
C GLU A 58 4.75 -0.03 -9.69
N ILE A 59 5.46 -0.85 -8.91
CA ILE A 59 5.15 -2.28 -8.81
C ILE A 59 3.85 -2.50 -8.04
N LYS A 60 3.53 -1.64 -7.06
CA LYS A 60 2.25 -1.68 -6.32
C LYS A 60 1.07 -1.36 -7.23
N SER A 61 1.20 -0.42 -8.17
CA SER A 61 0.14 -0.10 -9.13
C SER A 61 0.00 -1.16 -10.24
N ASN A 62 1.11 -1.77 -10.69
CA ASN A 62 1.10 -2.82 -11.70
C ASN A 62 1.78 -4.11 -11.22
N ARG A 63 1.05 -4.95 -10.48
CA ARG A 63 1.59 -6.21 -9.93
C ARG A 63 1.93 -7.25 -11.02
N ALA A 64 1.22 -7.21 -12.15
CA ALA A 64 1.38 -8.12 -13.28
C ALA A 64 2.57 -7.77 -14.21
N TRP A 65 3.32 -6.72 -13.91
CA TRP A 65 4.42 -6.25 -14.76
C TRP A 65 5.45 -7.35 -15.04
N SER A 66 5.69 -7.65 -16.33
CA SER A 66 6.70 -8.63 -16.75
C SER A 66 8.07 -8.32 -16.14
N LEU A 67 8.80 -9.37 -15.75
CA LEU A 67 10.14 -9.23 -15.17
C LEU A 67 11.14 -8.62 -16.18
N VAL A 68 10.99 -8.96 -17.46
CA VAL A 68 11.86 -8.47 -18.54
C VAL A 68 11.62 -6.98 -18.76
N ASP A 69 10.36 -6.59 -18.96
CA ASP A 69 9.97 -5.19 -19.14
C ASP A 69 10.34 -4.34 -17.94
N PHE A 70 10.18 -4.88 -16.73
CA PHE A 70 10.59 -4.20 -15.50
C PHE A 70 12.11 -3.97 -15.48
N ARG A 71 12.91 -5.00 -15.77
CA ARG A 71 14.37 -4.85 -15.87
C ARG A 71 14.73 -3.79 -16.92
N ASP A 72 14.11 -3.81 -18.09
CA ASP A 72 14.44 -2.89 -19.19
C ASP A 72 14.07 -1.46 -18.85
N ARG A 73 12.92 -1.25 -18.19
CA ARG A 73 12.55 0.04 -17.64
C ARG A 73 13.59 0.56 -16.63
N VAL A 74 14.03 -0.30 -15.71
CA VAL A 74 15.04 0.06 -14.70
C VAL A 74 16.39 0.39 -15.37
N ASN A 75 16.80 -0.38 -16.38
CA ASN A 75 18.03 -0.14 -17.13
C ASN A 75 18.03 1.23 -17.82
N VAL A 76 16.92 1.57 -18.48
CA VAL A 76 16.77 2.85 -19.19
C VAL A 76 16.73 4.02 -18.21
N ASP A 77 15.96 3.90 -17.13
CA ASP A 77 15.79 4.98 -16.14
C ASP A 77 17.07 5.23 -15.32
N LEU A 78 17.75 4.18 -14.88
CA LEU A 78 18.99 4.29 -14.10
C LEU A 78 20.25 4.46 -14.97
N ARG A 79 20.13 4.26 -16.29
CA ARG A 79 21.24 4.23 -17.24
C ARG A 79 22.40 3.36 -16.73
N ALA A 80 22.06 2.18 -16.25
CA ALA A 80 22.98 1.25 -15.64
C ALA A 80 22.52 -0.18 -15.93
N HIS A 81 23.47 -1.11 -15.98
CA HIS A 81 23.15 -2.51 -16.20
C HIS A 81 22.58 -3.15 -14.93
N VAL A 82 21.37 -3.67 -15.04
CA VAL A 82 20.66 -4.44 -14.02
C VAL A 82 20.35 -5.83 -14.58
N THR A 83 20.83 -6.83 -13.85
CA THR A 83 20.57 -8.23 -14.21
C THR A 83 19.13 -8.63 -13.93
N LEU A 84 18.61 -9.63 -14.66
CA LEU A 84 17.30 -10.22 -14.36
C LEU A 84 17.19 -10.73 -12.92
N SER A 85 18.29 -11.28 -12.37
CA SER A 85 18.35 -11.75 -10.98
C SER A 85 18.17 -10.62 -9.97
N GLN A 86 18.77 -9.44 -10.20
CA GLN A 86 18.55 -8.26 -9.35
C GLN A 86 17.12 -7.76 -9.46
N ALA A 87 16.57 -7.65 -10.67
CA ALA A 87 15.19 -7.25 -10.90
C ALA A 87 14.20 -8.22 -10.22
N LYS A 88 14.44 -9.53 -10.31
CA LYS A 88 13.61 -10.56 -9.67
C LYS A 88 13.62 -10.42 -8.16
N ARG A 89 14.82 -10.27 -7.55
CA ARG A 89 14.94 -10.04 -6.10
C ARG A 89 14.26 -8.75 -5.67
N ALA A 90 14.41 -7.67 -6.44
CA ALA A 90 13.73 -6.41 -6.14
C ALA A 90 12.21 -6.59 -6.14
N LYS A 91 11.66 -7.27 -7.16
CA LYS A 91 10.22 -7.56 -7.24
C LYS A 91 9.72 -8.44 -6.08
N MET A 92 10.49 -9.46 -5.69
CA MET A 92 10.16 -10.29 -4.51
C MET A 92 10.15 -9.47 -3.21
N LEU A 93 11.13 -8.58 -3.02
CA LEU A 93 11.18 -7.70 -1.84
C LEU A 93 9.97 -6.77 -1.80
N VAL A 94 9.58 -6.18 -2.94
CA VAL A 94 8.40 -5.33 -3.03
C VAL A 94 7.13 -6.11 -2.71
N ASN A 95 6.95 -7.29 -3.29
CA ASN A 95 5.79 -8.12 -3.00
C ASN A 95 5.72 -8.49 -1.50
N ALA A 96 6.84 -8.84 -0.90
CA ALA A 96 6.92 -9.14 0.54
C ALA A 96 6.54 -7.91 1.40
N LEU A 97 6.94 -6.71 1.00
CA LEU A 97 6.55 -5.47 1.69
C LEU A 97 5.05 -5.19 1.56
N ILE A 98 4.49 -5.36 0.36
CA ILE A 98 3.04 -5.16 0.12
C ILE A 98 2.21 -6.19 0.89
N ASP A 99 2.63 -7.45 0.88
CA ASP A 99 1.95 -8.54 1.58
C ASP A 99 2.10 -8.39 3.11
N GLY A 100 3.25 -7.89 3.59
CA GLY A 100 3.49 -7.56 4.99
C GLY A 100 2.59 -6.43 5.48
N ASP A 101 2.53 -5.32 4.74
CA ASP A 101 1.63 -4.19 5.00
C ASP A 101 0.18 -4.67 5.09
N SER A 102 -0.25 -5.51 4.13
CA SER A 102 -1.60 -6.09 4.15
C SER A 102 -1.88 -6.91 5.43
N LYS A 103 -0.91 -7.69 5.89
CA LYS A 103 -1.05 -8.51 7.12
C LYS A 103 -1.16 -7.64 8.37
N ASP A 104 -0.41 -6.55 8.44
CA ASP A 104 -0.45 -5.61 9.56
C ASP A 104 -1.78 -4.83 9.60
N GLN A 105 -2.31 -4.43 8.43
CA GLN A 105 -3.65 -3.82 8.33
C GLN A 105 -4.76 -4.76 8.83
N TYR A 106 -4.67 -6.06 8.54
CA TYR A 106 -5.65 -7.03 9.07
C TYR A 106 -5.57 -7.22 10.59
N LYS A 107 -4.39 -7.03 11.19
CA LYS A 107 -4.25 -7.06 12.64
C LYS A 107 -5.01 -5.89 13.28
N MET A 108 -4.89 -4.69 12.71
CA MET A 108 -5.60 -3.50 13.18
C MET A 108 -7.12 -3.63 13.10
N MET A 109 -7.66 -4.45 12.20
CA MET A 109 -9.10 -4.68 12.06
C MET A 109 -9.74 -5.23 13.34
N TRP A 110 -9.03 -6.12 14.05
CA TRP A 110 -9.50 -6.64 15.33
C TRP A 110 -9.47 -5.58 16.43
N ASP A 111 -8.38 -4.82 16.51
CA ASP A 111 -8.24 -3.72 17.46
C ASP A 111 -9.35 -2.68 17.25
N TYR A 112 -9.72 -2.42 15.98
CA TYR A 112 -10.81 -1.52 15.63
C TYR A 112 -12.18 -2.04 16.04
N CYS A 113 -12.44 -3.35 15.87
CA CYS A 113 -13.69 -3.96 16.35
C CYS A 113 -13.83 -3.85 17.87
N ILE A 114 -12.75 -4.11 18.60
CA ILE A 114 -12.70 -3.99 20.05
C ILE A 114 -12.97 -2.54 20.47
N GLU A 115 -12.35 -1.58 19.78
CA GLU A 115 -12.52 -0.16 20.08
C GLU A 115 -13.95 0.33 19.78
N ILE A 116 -14.60 -0.16 18.72
CA ILE A 116 -16.00 0.13 18.45
C ILE A 116 -16.90 -0.40 19.56
N ASP A 117 -16.68 -1.65 20.00
CA ASP A 117 -17.48 -2.24 21.08
C ASP A 117 -17.32 -1.48 22.39
N ARG A 118 -16.09 -1.04 22.69
CA ARG A 118 -15.76 -0.23 23.87
C ARG A 118 -16.41 1.16 23.83
N THR A 119 -16.36 1.85 22.70
CA THR A 119 -16.85 3.23 22.55
C THR A 119 -18.34 3.32 22.28
N ASN A 120 -18.92 2.29 21.67
CA ASN A 120 -20.34 2.23 21.33
C ASN A 120 -20.97 0.92 21.84
N PRO A 121 -21.10 0.75 23.17
CA PRO A 121 -21.72 -0.44 23.76
C PRO A 121 -23.10 -0.74 23.15
N GLY A 122 -23.36 -2.01 22.86
CA GLY A 122 -24.61 -2.46 22.24
C GLY A 122 -24.63 -2.41 20.70
N SER A 123 -23.52 -2.02 20.08
CA SER A 123 -23.31 -2.19 18.64
C SER A 123 -23.15 -3.69 18.29
N THR A 124 -23.50 -4.09 17.06
CA THR A 124 -23.29 -5.45 16.58
C THR A 124 -22.19 -5.45 15.53
N ILE A 125 -21.19 -6.29 15.73
CA ILE A 125 -20.08 -6.47 14.80
C ILE A 125 -19.99 -7.95 14.43
N HIS A 126 -19.96 -8.26 13.14
CA HIS A 126 -19.73 -9.62 12.64
C HIS A 126 -18.63 -9.61 11.59
N MET A 127 -17.56 -10.36 11.85
CA MET A 127 -16.47 -10.53 10.91
C MET A 127 -16.51 -11.94 10.30
N LYS A 128 -16.44 -12.04 8.98
CA LYS A 128 -16.44 -13.31 8.26
C LYS A 128 -15.08 -13.59 7.66
N PHE A 129 -14.58 -14.79 7.93
CA PHE A 129 -13.36 -15.33 7.37
C PHE A 129 -13.66 -16.56 6.49
N THR A 130 -12.80 -16.82 5.52
CA THR A 130 -12.81 -18.02 4.69
C THR A 130 -11.50 -18.77 4.82
N LYS A 131 -11.53 -20.10 4.64
CA LYS A 131 -10.30 -20.88 4.56
C LYS A 131 -9.42 -20.32 3.43
N ASN A 132 -8.12 -20.35 3.67
CA ASN A 132 -7.17 -20.01 2.64
C ASN A 132 -7.13 -21.15 1.61
N ASP A 133 -6.97 -20.82 0.33
CA ASP A 133 -6.82 -21.82 -0.73
C ASP A 133 -5.52 -22.62 -0.56
N ILE A 134 -4.56 -22.08 0.20
CA ILE A 134 -3.26 -22.67 0.50
C ILE A 134 -3.33 -23.38 1.88
N PRO A 135 -2.94 -24.68 1.97
CA PRO A 135 -2.86 -25.40 3.23
C PRO A 135 -1.92 -24.71 4.24
N ASN A 136 -2.24 -24.78 5.54
CA ASN A 136 -1.47 -24.20 6.64
C ASN A 136 -1.27 -22.66 6.60
N LYS A 137 -2.09 -21.93 5.82
CA LYS A 137 -2.13 -20.46 5.87
C LYS A 137 -3.29 -19.96 6.74
N PRO A 138 -3.18 -18.78 7.37
CA PRO A 138 -4.25 -18.20 8.16
C PRO A 138 -5.48 -17.93 7.30
N TYR A 139 -6.65 -17.93 7.93
CA TYR A 139 -7.92 -17.63 7.27
C TYR A 139 -7.87 -16.26 6.57
N ARG A 140 -8.49 -16.18 5.39
CA ARG A 140 -8.60 -14.94 4.61
C ARG A 140 -9.82 -14.16 5.07
N PHE A 141 -9.64 -12.86 5.33
CA PHE A 141 -10.76 -11.96 5.57
C PHE A 141 -11.69 -11.91 4.35
N ARG A 142 -13.01 -11.92 4.58
CA ARG A 142 -14.00 -11.83 3.50
C ARG A 142 -14.88 -10.59 3.59
N ARG A 143 -15.40 -10.27 4.77
CA ARG A 143 -16.25 -9.09 5.00
C ARG A 143 -16.42 -8.82 6.47
N ILE A 144 -16.72 -7.57 6.81
CA ILE A 144 -17.18 -7.15 8.12
C ILE A 144 -18.55 -6.49 8.00
N TYR A 145 -19.42 -6.77 8.97
CA TYR A 145 -20.70 -6.12 9.17
C TYR A 145 -20.65 -5.35 10.48
N ILE A 146 -21.06 -4.09 10.46
CA ILE A 146 -21.14 -3.23 11.64
C ILE A 146 -22.53 -2.58 11.67
N CYS A 147 -23.21 -2.66 12.82
CA CYS A 147 -24.47 -2.00 13.09
C CYS A 147 -24.41 -1.31 14.46
N PHE A 148 -24.27 0.01 14.45
CA PHE A 148 -24.16 0.81 15.66
C PHE A 148 -25.45 0.77 16.49
N ALA A 149 -25.31 0.80 17.82
CA ALA A 149 -26.44 0.86 18.74
C ALA A 149 -27.40 2.01 18.42
N ALA A 150 -26.85 3.20 18.10
CA ALA A 150 -27.64 4.37 17.70
C ALA A 150 -28.50 4.11 16.45
N CYS A 151 -27.96 3.41 15.44
CA CYS A 151 -28.71 3.06 14.22
C CYS A 151 -29.87 2.10 14.53
N LYS A 152 -29.67 1.14 15.45
CA LYS A 152 -30.75 0.25 15.90
C LYS A 152 -31.86 1.03 16.59
N LEU A 153 -31.50 1.99 17.45
CA LEU A 153 -32.45 2.81 18.18
C LEU A 153 -33.25 3.70 17.22
N ALA A 154 -32.56 4.44 16.35
CA ALA A 154 -33.18 5.32 15.37
C ALA A 154 -34.17 4.55 14.46
N PHE A 155 -33.76 3.37 13.99
CA PHE A 155 -34.64 2.53 13.17
C PHE A 155 -35.86 2.04 13.95
N LYS A 156 -35.70 1.62 15.22
CA LYS A 156 -36.84 1.27 16.09
C LYS A 156 -37.80 2.43 16.29
N ILE A 157 -37.28 3.63 16.57
CA ILE A 157 -38.10 4.84 16.75
C ILE A 157 -38.86 5.17 15.45
N GLN A 158 -38.17 5.09 14.30
CA GLN A 158 -38.80 5.35 13.01
C GLN A 158 -39.88 4.32 12.67
N MET A 159 -39.65 3.03 12.96
CA MET A 159 -40.68 2.00 12.81
C MET A 159 -41.86 2.18 13.77
N LEU A 160 -41.64 2.68 14.99
CA LEU A 160 -42.74 3.02 15.91
C LEU A 160 -43.55 4.22 15.40
N SER A 161 -42.89 5.25 14.88
CA SER A 161 -43.52 6.42 14.25
C SER A 161 -44.31 6.05 12.99
N ILE A 162 -43.80 5.10 12.21
CA ILE A 162 -44.53 4.56 11.06
C ILE A 162 -45.68 3.66 11.50
N GLY A 163 -45.51 2.87 12.56
CA GLY A 163 -46.59 2.08 13.14
C GLY A 163 -47.75 2.94 13.70
N SER A 164 -47.46 4.12 14.25
CA SER A 164 -48.51 5.09 14.63
C SER A 164 -49.10 5.79 13.40
N MET A 165 -48.29 6.11 12.38
CA MET A 165 -48.80 6.62 11.11
C MET A 165 -49.67 5.61 10.35
N THR A 166 -49.33 4.32 10.32
CA THR A 166 -50.13 3.27 9.64
C THR A 166 -51.39 2.92 10.40
N LYS A 167 -51.47 3.14 11.72
CA LYS A 167 -52.75 3.11 12.45
C LYS A 167 -53.67 4.26 12.05
N ASN A 168 -53.12 5.46 11.80
CA ASN A 168 -53.87 6.58 11.23
C ASN A 168 -54.19 6.38 9.73
N LEU A 169 -53.32 5.64 9.01
CA LEU A 169 -53.47 5.30 7.60
C LEU A 169 -54.23 3.98 7.38
N ALA A 170 -54.69 3.27 8.42
CA ALA A 170 -55.49 2.05 8.27
C ALA A 170 -56.86 2.32 7.61
N ASN A 171 -57.23 3.59 7.44
CA ASN A 171 -58.32 4.06 6.58
C ASN A 171 -57.94 4.20 5.08
N GLY A 172 -56.70 3.87 4.69
CA GLY A 172 -56.19 4.00 3.31
C GLY A 172 -54.93 3.13 3.07
N LYS A 173 -55.14 1.97 2.43
CA LYS A 173 -54.16 0.90 2.17
C LYS A 173 -52.81 1.39 1.59
N GLY A 174 -51.71 1.14 2.31
CA GLY A 174 -50.35 1.23 1.78
C GLY A 174 -49.31 0.63 2.74
N LEU A 175 -48.65 -0.46 2.35
CA LEU A 175 -47.54 -1.09 3.10
C LEU A 175 -46.20 -0.52 2.59
N ILE A 176 -45.43 0.11 3.49
CA ILE A 176 -44.08 0.63 3.19
C ILE A 176 -43.05 -0.35 3.76
N SER A 177 -42.18 -0.89 2.90
CA SER A 177 -41.02 -1.69 3.29
C SER A 177 -39.85 -0.77 3.66
N LEU A 178 -39.24 -0.98 4.83
CA LEU A 178 -38.02 -0.27 5.26
C LEU A 178 -36.92 -1.26 5.66
N GLN A 179 -35.74 -1.10 5.05
CA GLN A 179 -34.53 -1.86 5.34
C GLN A 179 -33.63 -1.07 6.31
N MET A 180 -32.99 -1.73 7.28
CA MET A 180 -32.05 -1.07 8.20
C MET A 180 -30.79 -0.56 7.47
N PRO A 181 -30.30 0.66 7.76
CA PRO A 181 -29.01 1.12 7.27
C PRO A 181 -27.89 0.32 7.95
N SER A 182 -27.05 -0.31 7.15
CA SER A 182 -25.83 -1.02 7.59
C SER A 182 -24.66 -0.61 6.72
N VAL A 183 -23.47 -0.55 7.32
CA VAL A 183 -22.23 -0.25 6.59
C VAL A 183 -21.53 -1.58 6.34
N ILE A 184 -21.40 -1.93 5.05
CA ILE A 184 -20.70 -3.12 4.58
C ILE A 184 -19.38 -2.64 3.98
N PHE A 185 -18.27 -3.01 4.60
CA PHE A 185 -16.94 -2.79 4.02
C PHE A 185 -16.50 -4.07 3.32
N TYR A 186 -16.15 -3.95 2.03
CA TYR A 186 -15.62 -5.01 1.17
C TYR A 186 -14.10 -5.08 1.27
#